data_AF-A0A395IN72-F1
#
_entry.id   AF-A0A395IN72-F1
#
_cell.length_a   1.000
_cell.length_b   1.000
_cell.length_c   1.000
_cell.angle_alpha   90.00
_cell.angle_beta   90.00
_cell.angle_gamma   90.00
#
_symmetry.space_group_name_H-M   'P 1'
#
loop_
_entity.id
_entity.type
_entity.pdbx_description
1 polymer ?
#
loop_
_entity_poly.entity_id
_entity_poly.type
_entity_poly.pdbx_seq_one_letter_code
_entity_poly.pdbx_strand_id
1 'polypeptide(L)'
;MASKQYEVRWGILATGGIATTFCKDILCNPSTRNVHDIQHTIVAAASSSSASRAETFLKEIKAPPGIKAYGSYHELVNDPNIDVIYIATPHSHHFQNAMLALRANKHVLCEKALTVNVSQARKLFETAKERNLFFMEAPGPSTEREVPSVLAAVQKYEKTGVDEQTSIILQFPKHKSVGIATTGMRVATQPDANGAASKDEAPSVRIQADPERENWGHGMAWEADEVGRCLRDGKKESGGLDWRESEVIMEVMDEVRRQGGLKYSEEIESDIFDEKSGLNGRA
;
A
#
# COMPACT_ATOMS: atom_id res chain seq x y z
N MET A 1 22.76 -7.45 29.17
CA MET A 1 21.80 -6.34 29.01
C MET A 1 21.23 -6.46 27.62
N ALA A 2 19.92 -6.65 27.45
CA ALA A 2 19.32 -6.69 26.11
C ALA A 2 19.56 -5.33 25.43
N SER A 3 20.05 -5.32 24.19
CA SER A 3 20.20 -4.09 23.41
C SER A 3 18.83 -3.43 23.24
N LYS A 4 18.75 -2.11 23.45
CA LYS A 4 17.52 -1.35 23.24
C LYS A 4 17.07 -1.47 21.77
N GLN A 5 15.84 -1.90 21.54
CA GLN A 5 15.22 -1.96 20.21
C GLN A 5 15.13 -0.56 19.58
N TYR A 6 15.25 -0.50 18.25
CA TYR A 6 14.94 0.72 17.51
C TYR A 6 13.43 0.88 17.39
N GLU A 7 12.89 1.97 17.93
CA GLU A 7 11.46 2.25 17.92
C GLU A 7 11.07 3.04 16.67
N VAL A 8 10.01 2.60 15.99
CA VAL A 8 9.42 3.27 14.84
C VAL A 8 8.04 3.80 15.21
N ARG A 9 7.84 5.12 15.11
CA ARG A 9 6.56 5.77 15.43
C ARG A 9 5.74 6.01 14.18
N TRP A 10 4.60 5.32 14.09
CA TRP A 10 3.74 5.29 12.92
C TRP A 10 2.56 6.26 13.02
N GLY A 11 2.33 7.00 11.95
CA GLY A 11 1.06 7.67 11.68
C GLY A 11 0.27 6.91 10.61
N ILE A 12 -1.00 6.66 10.86
CA ILE A 12 -1.86 5.87 9.97
C ILE A 12 -2.79 6.80 9.18
N LEU A 13 -2.58 6.89 7.87
CA LEU A 13 -3.36 7.72 6.96
C LEU A 13 -4.43 6.87 6.29
N ALA A 14 -5.69 7.16 6.64
CA ALA A 14 -6.90 6.39 6.34
C ALA A 14 -7.17 5.21 7.28
N THR A 15 -8.46 4.87 7.39
CA THR A 15 -8.99 3.94 8.40
C THR A 15 -9.76 2.79 7.74
N GLY A 16 -9.25 2.28 6.62
CA GLY A 16 -9.84 1.18 5.85
C GLY A 16 -9.41 -0.20 6.35
N GLY A 17 -9.97 -1.27 5.77
CA GLY A 17 -9.70 -2.64 6.20
C GLY A 17 -8.23 -3.07 6.11
N ILE A 18 -7.50 -2.57 5.11
CA ILE A 18 -6.06 -2.85 4.99
C ILE A 18 -5.26 -2.14 6.10
N ALA A 19 -5.64 -0.92 6.48
CA ALA A 19 -5.07 -0.23 7.65
C ALA A 19 -5.34 -0.98 8.95
N THR A 20 -6.55 -1.55 9.11
CA THR A 20 -6.87 -2.41 10.26
C THR A 20 -5.95 -3.62 10.31
N THR A 21 -5.68 -4.24 9.16
CA THR A 21 -4.82 -5.42 9.03
C THR A 21 -3.37 -5.07 9.39
N PHE A 22 -2.80 -4.04 8.75
CA PHE A 22 -1.45 -3.55 9.03
C PHE A 22 -1.26 -3.22 10.52
N CYS A 23 -2.18 -2.43 11.10
CA CYS A 23 -2.10 -2.02 12.50
C CYS A 23 -2.14 -3.21 13.46
N LYS A 24 -3.02 -4.19 13.22
CA LYS A 24 -3.10 -5.38 14.08
C LYS A 24 -1.82 -6.20 14.03
N ASP A 25 -1.22 -6.33 12.85
CA ASP A 25 0.04 -7.06 12.67
C ASP A 25 1.21 -6.39 13.38
N ILE A 26 1.36 -5.06 13.29
CA ILE A 26 2.48 -4.36 13.94
C ILE A 26 2.29 -4.20 15.46
N LEU A 27 1.07 -4.40 15.96
CA LEU A 27 0.77 -4.48 17.40
C LEU A 27 1.08 -5.86 17.99
N CYS A 28 1.29 -6.90 17.18
CA CYS A 28 1.76 -8.19 17.68
C CYS A 28 3.19 -8.08 18.21
N ASN A 29 3.48 -8.81 19.29
CA ASN A 29 4.80 -8.79 19.93
C ASN A 29 5.88 -9.28 18.94
N PRO A 30 6.91 -8.47 18.61
CA PRO A 30 7.96 -8.85 17.67
C PRO A 30 8.72 -10.14 18.03
N SER A 31 8.78 -10.49 19.32
CA SER A 31 9.46 -11.70 19.79
C SER A 31 8.79 -12.99 19.29
N THR A 32 7.47 -12.98 18.98
CA THR A 32 6.76 -14.17 18.47
C THR A 32 7.23 -14.58 17.07
N ARG A 33 7.90 -13.69 16.37
CA ARG A 33 8.49 -13.87 15.03
C ARG A 33 10.02 -13.71 15.03
N ASN A 34 10.65 -13.91 16.20
CA ASN A 34 12.10 -13.85 16.41
C ASN A 34 12.76 -12.52 15.99
N VAL A 35 12.05 -11.41 16.17
CA VAL A 35 12.58 -10.06 15.92
C VAL A 35 12.83 -9.36 17.24
N HIS A 36 14.09 -8.95 17.43
CA HIS A 36 14.58 -8.36 18.67
C HIS A 36 15.25 -7.00 18.47
N ASP A 37 15.34 -6.53 17.22
CA ASP A 37 16.04 -5.29 16.85
C ASP A 37 15.10 -4.10 16.61
N ILE A 38 13.82 -4.36 16.32
CA ILE A 38 12.80 -3.35 15.98
C ILE A 38 11.60 -3.43 16.93
N GLN A 39 11.03 -2.27 17.26
CA GLN A 39 9.74 -2.11 17.94
C GLN A 39 8.88 -1.12 17.16
N HIS A 40 7.57 -1.38 17.08
CA HIS A 40 6.62 -0.48 16.44
C HIS A 40 5.68 0.15 17.46
N THR A 41 5.41 1.43 17.29
CA THR A 41 4.43 2.17 18.08
C THR A 41 3.55 2.97 17.15
N ILE A 42 2.24 2.75 17.20
CA ILE A 42 1.27 3.63 16.52
C ILE A 42 1.10 4.85 17.41
N VAL A 43 1.33 6.05 16.89
CA VAL A 43 1.21 7.30 17.66
C VAL A 43 -0.01 8.13 17.27
N ALA A 44 -0.47 8.00 16.03
CA ALA A 44 -1.65 8.69 15.54
C ALA A 44 -2.31 7.97 14.38
N ALA A 45 -3.61 8.20 14.20
CA ALA A 45 -4.37 7.80 13.03
C ALA A 45 -5.26 8.96 12.57
N ALA A 46 -5.51 9.04 11.27
CA ALA A 46 -6.41 10.05 10.70
C ALA A 46 -7.38 9.46 9.70
N SER A 47 -8.60 10.00 9.71
CA SER A 47 -9.51 9.87 8.58
C SER A 47 -9.52 11.17 7.77
N SER A 48 -10.02 11.10 6.54
CA SER A 48 -10.04 12.23 5.61
C SER A 48 -11.03 13.34 5.96
N SER A 49 -11.89 13.15 6.97
CA SER A 49 -12.98 14.09 7.24
C SER A 49 -13.55 14.06 8.66
N SER A 50 -13.02 13.25 9.59
CA SER A 50 -13.62 13.07 10.91
C SER A 50 -12.70 12.40 11.92
N ALA A 51 -12.43 13.08 13.04
CA ALA A 51 -11.65 12.50 14.14
C ALA A 51 -12.38 11.29 14.77
N SER A 52 -13.71 11.32 14.85
CA SER A 52 -14.49 10.21 15.45
C SER A 52 -14.37 8.90 14.65
N ARG A 53 -14.18 8.96 13.33
CA ARG A 53 -13.87 7.78 12.52
C ARG A 53 -12.49 7.21 12.86
N ALA A 54 -11.49 8.07 13.06
CA ALA A 54 -10.17 7.65 13.52
C ALA A 54 -10.22 7.06 14.94
N GLU A 55 -10.99 7.65 15.85
CA GLU A 55 -11.20 7.08 17.20
C GLU A 55 -11.85 5.70 17.15
N THR A 56 -12.86 5.52 16.29
CA THR A 56 -13.55 4.23 16.11
C THR A 56 -12.57 3.19 15.58
N PHE A 57 -11.75 3.55 14.60
CA PHE A 57 -10.69 2.71 14.06
C PHE A 57 -9.68 2.30 15.14
N LEU A 58 -9.21 3.24 15.97
CA LEU A 58 -8.28 2.93 17.06
C LEU A 58 -8.87 1.96 18.08
N LYS A 59 -10.18 2.07 18.38
CA LYS A 59 -10.90 1.09 19.21
C LYS A 59 -10.98 -0.28 18.55
N GLU A 60 -11.23 -0.34 17.25
CA GLU A 60 -11.34 -1.59 16.49
C GLU A 60 -10.03 -2.39 16.47
N ILE A 61 -8.89 -1.71 16.30
CA ILE A 61 -7.57 -2.35 16.33
C ILE A 61 -7.09 -2.64 17.77
N LYS A 62 -7.88 -2.27 18.80
CA LYS A 62 -7.51 -2.36 20.22
C LYS A 62 -6.19 -1.65 20.51
N ALA A 63 -6.04 -0.45 19.95
CA ALA A 63 -4.81 0.33 20.08
C ALA A 63 -4.54 0.69 21.56
N PRO A 64 -3.26 0.75 21.98
CA PRO A 64 -2.89 1.26 23.29
C PRO A 64 -3.47 2.67 23.57
N PRO A 65 -3.67 3.05 24.85
CA PRO A 65 -4.13 4.39 25.19
C PRO A 65 -3.11 5.46 24.80
N GLY A 66 -3.57 6.69 24.56
CA GLY A 66 -2.70 7.85 24.28
C GLY A 66 -2.41 8.11 22.80
N ILE A 67 -2.94 7.29 21.90
CA ILE A 67 -2.84 7.47 20.45
C ILE A 67 -3.81 8.56 19.99
N LYS A 68 -3.30 9.52 19.21
CA LYS A 68 -4.12 10.64 18.74
C LYS A 68 -4.98 10.26 17.55
N ALA A 69 -6.21 10.76 17.54
CA ALA A 69 -7.13 10.64 16.42
C ALA A 69 -7.30 12.01 15.75
N TYR A 70 -7.00 12.09 14.45
CA TYR A 70 -7.09 13.32 13.68
C TYR A 70 -8.25 13.30 12.69
N GLY A 71 -8.83 14.47 12.44
CA GLY A 71 -9.94 14.65 11.50
C GLY A 71 -9.51 14.98 10.08
N SER A 72 -8.23 15.32 9.88
CA SER A 72 -7.63 15.61 8.59
C SER A 72 -6.26 14.96 8.43
N TYR A 73 -5.86 14.72 7.19
CA TYR A 73 -4.50 14.25 6.89
C TYR A 73 -3.44 15.33 7.14
N HIS A 74 -3.80 16.61 7.02
CA HIS A 74 -2.92 17.74 7.32
C HIS A 74 -2.49 17.77 8.80
N GLU A 75 -3.41 17.54 9.73
CA GLU A 75 -3.05 17.46 11.15
C GLU A 75 -2.13 16.26 11.44
N LEU A 76 -2.39 15.12 10.80
CA LEU A 76 -1.57 13.91 10.96
C LEU A 76 -0.13 14.15 10.51
N VAL A 77 0.08 14.61 9.27
CA VAL A 77 1.44 14.75 8.72
C VAL A 77 2.26 15.80 9.47
N ASN A 78 1.60 16.73 10.17
CA ASN A 78 2.25 17.75 10.99
C ASN A 78 2.52 17.32 12.45
N ASP A 79 2.12 16.11 12.89
CA ASP A 79 2.44 15.66 14.25
C ASP A 79 3.96 15.37 14.37
N PRO A 80 4.72 16.10 15.22
CA PRO A 80 6.15 15.90 15.38
C PRO A 80 6.53 14.54 16.00
N ASN A 81 5.57 13.79 16.54
CA ASN A 81 5.79 12.49 17.15
C ASN A 81 5.80 11.32 16.16
N ILE A 82 5.47 11.57 14.89
CA ILE A 82 5.47 10.55 13.83
C ILE A 82 6.80 10.55 13.08
N ASP A 83 7.39 9.37 12.91
CA ASP A 83 8.57 9.16 12.06
C ASP A 83 8.16 8.82 10.62
N VAL A 84 7.17 7.92 10.48
CA VAL A 84 6.74 7.36 9.20
C VAL A 84 5.20 7.35 9.10
N ILE A 85 4.71 7.69 7.91
CA ILE A 85 3.28 7.62 7.57
C ILE A 85 3.03 6.34 6.75
N TYR A 86 2.08 5.54 7.21
CA TYR A 86 1.50 4.44 6.44
C TYR A 86 0.27 4.95 5.68
N ILE A 87 0.29 4.84 4.35
CA ILE A 87 -0.76 5.35 3.47
C ILE A 87 -1.60 4.19 2.96
N ALA A 88 -2.88 4.18 3.35
CA ALA A 88 -3.85 3.13 3.05
C ALA A 88 -5.11 3.66 2.37
N THR A 89 -4.98 4.73 1.58
CA THR A 89 -6.08 5.31 0.80
C THR A 89 -6.36 4.51 -0.47
N PRO A 90 -7.43 4.81 -1.23
CA PRO A 90 -7.58 4.23 -2.57
C PRO A 90 -6.43 4.64 -3.50
N HIS A 91 -6.09 3.80 -4.48
CA HIS A 91 -4.93 4.02 -5.37
C HIS A 91 -4.91 5.41 -6.03
N SER A 92 -6.08 5.97 -6.36
CA SER A 92 -6.21 7.30 -6.96
C SER A 92 -5.74 8.44 -6.05
N HIS A 93 -5.62 8.20 -4.74
CA HIS A 93 -5.26 9.21 -3.74
C HIS A 93 -3.79 9.09 -3.30
N HIS A 94 -3.13 7.95 -3.56
CA HIS A 94 -1.79 7.66 -3.07
C HIS A 94 -0.79 8.76 -3.40
N PHE A 95 -0.74 9.23 -4.65
CA PHE A 95 0.21 10.26 -5.07
C PHE A 95 0.07 11.55 -4.25
N GLN A 96 -1.15 12.09 -4.13
CA GLN A 96 -1.40 13.32 -3.38
C GLN A 96 -1.07 13.14 -1.89
N ASN A 97 -1.48 12.02 -1.28
CA ASN A 97 -1.24 11.76 0.14
C ASN A 97 0.24 11.50 0.47
N ALA A 98 0.94 10.77 -0.41
CA ALA A 98 2.36 10.49 -0.28
C ALA A 98 3.19 11.77 -0.39
N MET A 99 2.85 12.62 -1.36
CA MET A 99 3.49 13.92 -1.51
C MET A 99 3.19 14.84 -0.32
N LEU A 100 1.95 14.83 0.21
CA LEU A 100 1.60 15.55 1.44
C LEU A 100 2.50 15.15 2.61
N ALA A 101 2.70 13.84 2.83
CA ALA A 101 3.57 13.32 3.89
C ALA A 101 5.06 13.68 3.66
N LEU A 102 5.57 13.48 2.45
CA LEU A 102 6.96 13.81 2.11
C LEU A 102 7.25 15.31 2.27
N ARG A 103 6.31 16.18 1.87
CA ARG A 103 6.46 17.64 2.00
C ARG A 103 6.42 18.10 3.46
N ALA A 104 5.70 17.38 4.33
CA ALA A 104 5.73 17.53 5.78
C ALA A 104 6.92 16.86 6.46
N ASN A 105 7.91 16.42 5.67
CA ASN A 105 9.16 15.81 6.13
C ASN A 105 8.97 14.50 6.91
N LYS A 106 8.02 13.65 6.45
CA LYS A 106 7.77 12.31 6.99
C LYS A 106 8.28 11.23 6.05
N HIS A 107 8.78 10.14 6.61
CA HIS A 107 9.02 8.91 5.86
C HIS A 107 7.68 8.31 5.42
N VAL A 108 7.68 7.52 4.35
CA VAL A 108 6.45 6.95 3.80
C VAL A 108 6.58 5.46 3.53
N LEU A 109 5.58 4.71 3.99
CA LEU A 109 5.23 3.39 3.47
C LEU A 109 3.87 3.51 2.78
N CYS A 110 3.82 3.27 1.47
CA CYS A 110 2.60 3.41 0.69
C CYS A 110 2.09 2.04 0.24
N GLU A 111 0.78 1.82 0.39
CA GLU A 111 0.11 0.61 -0.11
C GLU A 111 0.22 0.47 -1.63
N LYS A 112 0.05 -0.78 -2.07
CA LYS A 112 0.04 -1.14 -3.50
C LYS A 112 -1.38 -1.08 -4.07
N ALA A 113 -1.58 -0.80 -5.35
CA ALA A 113 -0.57 -0.36 -6.32
C ALA A 113 -0.10 1.06 -5.98
N LEU A 114 1.22 1.31 -6.06
CA LEU A 114 1.84 2.53 -5.56
C LEU A 114 1.20 3.82 -6.10
N THR A 115 0.99 3.91 -7.42
CA THR A 115 0.39 5.07 -8.10
C THR A 115 -0.43 4.61 -9.31
N VAL A 116 -1.07 5.54 -10.01
CA VAL A 116 -1.84 5.19 -11.23
C VAL A 116 -1.01 5.26 -12.52
N ASN A 117 0.18 5.85 -12.48
CA ASN A 117 1.12 5.93 -13.59
C ASN A 117 2.58 6.09 -13.13
N VAL A 118 3.53 5.83 -14.03
CA VAL A 118 4.96 5.91 -13.70
C VAL A 118 5.43 7.34 -13.39
N SER A 119 4.79 8.37 -13.95
CA SER A 119 5.18 9.77 -13.74
C SER A 119 5.01 10.17 -12.27
N GLN A 120 3.89 9.78 -11.66
CA GLN A 120 3.63 9.96 -10.24
C GLN A 120 4.67 9.24 -9.39
N ALA A 121 4.95 7.96 -9.66
CA ALA A 121 5.95 7.19 -8.91
C ALA A 121 7.33 7.87 -8.93
N ARG A 122 7.82 8.25 -10.10
CA ARG A 122 9.10 8.97 -10.26
C ARG A 122 9.12 10.26 -9.45
N LYS A 123 8.03 11.04 -9.48
CA LYS A 123 7.93 12.29 -8.72
C LYS A 123 8.00 12.06 -7.20
N LEU A 124 7.42 10.98 -6.69
CA LEU A 124 7.52 10.59 -5.27
C LEU A 124 8.97 10.25 -4.90
N PHE A 125 9.64 9.42 -5.71
CA PHE A 125 11.04 9.01 -5.47
C PHE A 125 12.01 10.19 -5.56
N GLU A 126 11.86 11.06 -6.56
CA GLU A 126 12.61 12.32 -6.68
C GLU A 126 12.48 13.14 -5.39
N THR A 127 11.25 13.37 -4.93
CA THR A 127 10.98 14.17 -3.74
C THR A 127 11.55 13.53 -2.47
N ALA A 128 11.40 12.21 -2.31
CA ALA A 128 11.97 11.48 -1.17
C ALA A 128 13.51 11.58 -1.17
N LYS A 129 14.14 11.45 -2.34
CA LYS A 129 15.59 11.60 -2.50
C LYS A 129 16.08 12.99 -2.13
N GLU A 130 15.43 14.03 -2.66
CA GLU A 130 15.73 15.44 -2.42
C GLU A 130 15.62 15.82 -0.94
N ARG A 131 14.60 15.29 -0.26
CA ARG A 131 14.34 15.56 1.15
C ARG A 131 15.09 14.63 2.11
N ASN A 132 15.87 13.68 1.58
CA ASN A 132 16.59 12.70 2.37
C ASN A 132 15.64 11.85 3.26
N LEU A 133 14.50 11.45 2.70
CA LEU A 133 13.48 10.66 3.37
C LEU A 133 13.45 9.24 2.82
N PHE A 134 13.20 8.27 3.71
CA PHE A 134 12.79 6.93 3.34
C PHE A 134 11.42 6.91 2.65
N PHE A 135 11.33 6.17 1.56
CA PHE A 135 10.10 5.87 0.85
C PHE A 135 10.11 4.42 0.38
N MET A 136 9.01 3.70 0.59
CA MET A 136 8.86 2.31 0.14
C MET A 136 7.42 2.03 -0.30
N GLU A 137 7.26 1.35 -1.43
CA GLU A 137 6.05 0.60 -1.76
C GLU A 137 6.07 -0.73 -0.98
N ALA A 138 4.94 -1.17 -0.45
CA ALA A 138 4.81 -2.47 0.22
C ALA A 138 5.35 -3.64 -0.65
N PRO A 139 6.45 -4.32 -0.27
CA PRO A 139 7.21 -5.21 -1.15
C PRO A 139 6.74 -6.67 -1.20
N GLY A 140 7.18 -7.38 -2.25
CA GLY A 140 7.39 -8.84 -2.30
C GLY A 140 8.86 -9.17 -2.63
N PRO A 141 9.37 -10.39 -2.37
CA PRO A 141 10.81 -10.68 -2.44
C PRO A 141 11.35 -10.92 -3.87
N SER A 142 12.60 -10.49 -4.17
CA SER A 142 13.37 -10.88 -5.37
C SER A 142 14.86 -10.50 -5.33
N THR A 143 15.75 -11.21 -6.05
CA THR A 143 17.23 -11.00 -6.07
C THR A 143 17.93 -10.95 -7.44
N GLU A 144 17.24 -11.21 -8.57
CA GLU A 144 17.74 -10.90 -9.92
C GLU A 144 16.58 -10.50 -10.85
N ARG A 145 16.77 -9.43 -11.65
CA ARG A 145 15.67 -8.73 -12.34
C ARG A 145 16.00 -8.39 -13.80
N GLU A 146 14.96 -8.28 -14.64
CA GLU A 146 14.99 -7.83 -16.03
C GLU A 146 13.67 -7.09 -16.35
N VAL A 147 13.75 -6.05 -17.19
CA VAL A 147 12.55 -5.38 -17.72
C VAL A 147 11.90 -6.28 -18.78
N PRO A 148 10.63 -6.69 -18.64
CA PRO A 148 9.99 -7.56 -19.60
C PRO A 148 9.52 -6.81 -20.85
N SER A 149 9.38 -7.51 -21.97
CA SER A 149 8.50 -7.05 -23.05
C SER A 149 7.06 -7.44 -22.73
N VAL A 150 6.12 -6.50 -22.93
CA VAL A 150 4.72 -6.64 -22.50
C VAL A 150 3.78 -6.77 -23.70
N LEU A 151 2.97 -7.82 -23.71
CA LEU A 151 1.82 -7.96 -24.60
C LEU A 151 0.57 -8.16 -23.76
N ALA A 152 -0.44 -7.31 -23.93
CA ALA A 152 -1.68 -7.39 -23.17
C ALA A 152 -2.91 -7.31 -24.07
N ALA A 153 -3.96 -7.99 -23.64
CA ALA A 153 -5.30 -7.89 -24.21
C ALA A 153 -6.29 -7.54 -23.09
N VAL A 154 -7.03 -6.45 -23.28
CA VAL A 154 -8.02 -5.95 -22.33
C VAL A 154 -9.38 -5.92 -23.01
N GLN A 155 -10.32 -6.70 -22.48
CA GLN A 155 -11.73 -6.65 -22.84
C GLN A 155 -12.46 -5.81 -21.80
N LYS A 156 -13.15 -4.76 -22.26
CA LYS A 156 -13.91 -3.84 -21.39
C LYS A 156 -15.35 -4.30 -21.21
N TYR A 157 -15.91 -4.07 -20.02
CA TYR A 157 -17.32 -4.22 -19.77
C TYR A 157 -18.11 -3.08 -20.42
N GLU A 158 -18.96 -3.40 -21.40
CA GLU A 158 -19.66 -2.44 -22.24
C GLU A 158 -20.35 -1.30 -21.46
N LYS A 159 -20.99 -1.61 -20.32
CA LYS A 159 -21.79 -0.62 -19.59
C LYS A 159 -20.97 0.40 -18.80
N THR A 160 -19.79 0.01 -18.33
CA THR A 160 -19.00 0.85 -17.40
C THR A 160 -17.67 1.31 -17.99
N GLY A 161 -17.21 0.64 -19.06
CA GLY A 161 -15.91 0.89 -19.68
C GLY A 161 -14.71 0.39 -18.86
N VAL A 162 -14.92 -0.19 -17.66
CA VAL A 162 -13.87 -0.84 -16.86
C VAL A 162 -13.46 -2.17 -17.50
N ASP A 163 -12.26 -2.67 -17.20
CA ASP A 163 -11.83 -3.98 -17.69
C ASP A 163 -12.67 -5.12 -17.09
N GLU A 164 -13.22 -5.96 -17.96
CA GLU A 164 -13.94 -7.19 -17.61
C GLU A 164 -12.98 -8.38 -17.57
N GLN A 165 -12.07 -8.44 -18.55
CA GLN A 165 -11.05 -9.46 -18.66
C GLN A 165 -9.76 -8.86 -19.19
N THR A 166 -8.65 -9.12 -18.50
CA THR A 166 -7.32 -8.64 -18.88
C THR A 166 -6.35 -9.83 -18.87
N SER A 167 -5.62 -10.04 -19.96
CA SER A 167 -4.53 -11.01 -20.06
C SER A 167 -3.24 -10.29 -20.40
N ILE A 168 -2.18 -10.56 -19.67
CA ILE A 168 -0.86 -9.96 -19.81
C ILE A 168 0.16 -11.08 -19.98
N ILE A 169 0.98 -10.99 -21.01
CA ILE A 169 2.14 -11.82 -21.28
C ILE A 169 3.38 -10.94 -21.09
N LEU A 170 4.20 -11.31 -20.11
CA LEU A 170 5.49 -10.70 -19.81
C LEU A 170 6.59 -11.65 -20.30
N GLN A 171 7.39 -11.24 -21.27
CA GLN A 171 8.54 -12.05 -21.70
C GLN A 171 9.82 -11.47 -21.10
N PHE A 172 10.67 -12.34 -20.55
CA PHE A 172 11.97 -12.01 -19.97
C PHE A 172 13.06 -12.70 -20.80
N PRO A 173 13.53 -12.08 -21.90
CA PRO A 173 14.44 -12.73 -22.86
C PRO A 173 15.77 -13.20 -22.24
N LYS A 174 16.38 -12.41 -21.34
CA LYS A 174 17.62 -12.79 -20.64
C LYS A 174 17.41 -14.05 -19.80
N HIS A 175 16.27 -14.14 -19.12
CA HIS A 175 15.94 -15.28 -18.26
C HIS A 175 15.25 -16.44 -18.99
N LYS A 176 14.93 -16.28 -20.27
CA LYS A 176 14.19 -17.26 -21.10
C LYS A 176 12.90 -17.73 -20.44
N SER A 177 12.21 -16.82 -19.76
CA SER A 177 10.97 -17.09 -19.03
C SER A 177 9.84 -16.22 -19.52
N VAL A 178 8.61 -16.68 -19.28
CA VAL A 178 7.38 -15.96 -19.60
C VAL A 178 6.50 -15.94 -18.35
N GLY A 179 6.10 -14.75 -17.92
CA GLY A 179 5.04 -14.55 -16.94
C GLY A 179 3.71 -14.36 -17.66
N ILE A 180 2.66 -15.03 -17.16
CA ILE A 180 1.29 -14.84 -17.65
C ILE A 180 0.45 -14.41 -16.46
N ALA A 181 -0.16 -13.24 -16.55
CA ALA A 181 -1.10 -12.73 -15.56
C ALA A 181 -2.45 -12.54 -16.22
N THR A 182 -3.49 -13.14 -15.64
CA THR A 182 -4.86 -13.00 -16.14
C THR A 182 -5.76 -12.58 -15.00
N THR A 183 -6.57 -11.56 -15.23
CA THR A 183 -7.72 -11.24 -14.39
C THR A 183 -8.97 -11.32 -15.25
N GLY A 184 -10.05 -11.80 -14.67
CA GLY A 184 -11.35 -11.87 -15.31
C GLY A 184 -12.40 -11.83 -14.23
N MET A 185 -13.34 -10.89 -14.35
CA MET A 185 -14.43 -10.77 -13.41
C MET A 185 -15.75 -10.78 -14.18
N ARG A 186 -16.43 -11.92 -14.13
CA ARG A 186 -17.78 -12.08 -14.64
C ARG A 186 -18.57 -12.88 -13.61
N VAL A 187 -19.49 -12.21 -12.90
CA VAL A 187 -20.36 -12.87 -11.92
C VAL A 187 -21.81 -12.72 -12.37
N ALA A 188 -22.44 -13.84 -12.68
CA ALA A 188 -23.89 -13.97 -12.64
C ALA A 188 -24.20 -14.78 -11.38
N THR A 189 -24.87 -14.16 -10.41
CA THR A 189 -25.46 -14.94 -9.30
C THR A 189 -26.48 -15.89 -9.91
N GLN A 190 -26.24 -17.21 -9.88
CA GLN A 190 -27.37 -18.11 -9.73
C GLN A 190 -27.76 -18.02 -8.27
N PRO A 191 -28.94 -17.48 -7.96
CA PRO A 191 -29.41 -17.59 -6.61
C PRO A 191 -29.70 -19.06 -6.29
N ASP A 192 -29.73 -19.38 -5.00
CA ASP A 192 -30.47 -20.56 -4.55
C ASP A 192 -31.94 -20.50 -5.04
N ALA A 193 -32.76 -21.48 -4.68
CA ALA A 193 -34.18 -21.52 -5.07
C ALA A 193 -34.98 -20.24 -4.72
N ASN A 194 -34.42 -19.28 -3.95
CA ASN A 194 -35.06 -18.09 -3.43
C ASN A 194 -34.45 -16.74 -3.88
N GLY A 195 -33.43 -16.68 -4.74
CA GLY A 195 -32.98 -15.39 -5.27
C GLY A 195 -31.75 -14.73 -4.60
N ALA A 196 -31.06 -15.36 -3.64
CA ALA A 196 -29.97 -14.70 -2.89
C ALA A 196 -28.57 -15.32 -3.09
N ALA A 197 -27.54 -14.46 -3.10
CA ALA A 197 -26.13 -14.87 -2.96
C ALA A 197 -25.85 -15.18 -1.48
N SER A 198 -25.55 -16.44 -1.15
CA SER A 198 -25.15 -16.82 0.21
C SER A 198 -23.73 -16.33 0.50
N LYS A 199 -23.45 -15.94 1.76
CA LYS A 199 -22.10 -15.54 2.21
C LYS A 199 -21.07 -16.68 2.14
N ASP A 200 -21.53 -17.90 1.95
CA ASP A 200 -20.73 -19.12 2.06
C ASP A 200 -20.23 -19.68 0.71
N GLU A 201 -20.67 -19.10 -0.43
CA GLU A 201 -20.40 -19.60 -1.79
C GLU A 201 -19.72 -18.58 -2.71
N ALA A 202 -18.75 -17.82 -2.18
CA ALA A 202 -17.79 -17.09 -3.02
C ALA A 202 -16.65 -18.03 -3.46
N PRO A 203 -16.07 -17.88 -4.66
CA PRO A 203 -14.89 -18.66 -5.05
C PRO A 203 -13.76 -18.38 -4.05
N SER A 204 -13.49 -19.36 -3.19
CA SER A 204 -12.56 -19.23 -2.09
C SER A 204 -11.27 -19.96 -2.43
N VAL A 205 -10.22 -19.20 -2.73
CA VAL A 205 -8.86 -19.69 -2.47
C VAL A 205 -8.71 -19.72 -0.96
N ARG A 206 -8.82 -20.92 -0.37
CA ARG A 206 -8.60 -21.11 1.07
C ARG A 206 -7.11 -21.43 1.29
N ILE A 207 -6.35 -20.45 1.79
CA ILE A 207 -4.99 -20.71 2.28
C ILE A 207 -5.13 -21.58 3.53
N GLN A 208 -4.50 -22.75 3.54
CA GLN A 208 -4.49 -23.63 4.71
C GLN A 208 -3.81 -22.90 5.87
N ALA A 209 -4.55 -22.72 6.96
CA ALA A 209 -3.99 -22.18 8.19
C ALA A 209 -2.97 -23.20 8.71
N ASP A 210 -1.76 -22.73 8.97
CA ASP A 210 -0.72 -23.50 9.64
C ASP A 210 -1.09 -23.55 11.14
N PRO A 211 -1.40 -24.74 11.70
CA PRO A 211 -1.87 -24.87 13.08
C PRO A 211 -0.81 -24.50 14.12
N GLU A 212 0.47 -24.39 13.73
CA GLU A 212 1.54 -23.90 14.60
C GLU A 212 1.66 -22.37 14.58
N ARG A 213 0.95 -21.67 13.67
CA ARG A 213 0.90 -20.20 13.65
C ARG A 213 -0.04 -19.66 14.71
N GLU A 214 0.48 -19.52 15.93
CA GLU A 214 -0.14 -18.70 16.96
C GLU A 214 -0.18 -17.22 16.53
N ASN A 215 -1.27 -16.80 15.88
CA ASN A 215 -1.67 -15.40 15.69
C ASN A 215 -0.56 -14.47 15.11
N TRP A 216 0.26 -14.97 14.17
CA TRP A 216 1.36 -14.24 13.51
C TRP A 216 0.93 -13.05 12.63
N GLY A 217 -0.34 -12.67 12.67
CA GLY A 217 -0.90 -11.65 11.79
C GLY A 217 -1.04 -12.12 10.34
N HIS A 218 -1.27 -11.18 9.44
CA HIS A 218 -1.43 -11.36 8.00
C HIS A 218 -0.11 -11.20 7.22
N GLY A 219 1.01 -10.96 7.90
CA GLY A 219 2.35 -10.83 7.31
C GLY A 219 2.82 -9.39 7.07
N MET A 220 2.01 -8.39 7.41
CA MET A 220 2.34 -6.97 7.24
C MET A 220 3.44 -6.52 8.21
N ALA A 221 3.68 -7.25 9.30
CA ALA A 221 4.77 -6.94 10.23
C ALA A 221 6.17 -7.06 9.59
N TRP A 222 6.33 -7.89 8.54
CA TRP A 222 7.64 -8.08 7.89
C TRP A 222 8.09 -6.86 7.10
N GLU A 223 7.18 -6.24 6.35
CA GLU A 223 7.46 -4.98 5.67
C GLU A 223 7.64 -3.83 6.65
N ALA A 224 6.88 -3.80 7.76
CA ALA A 224 7.08 -2.81 8.82
C ALA A 224 8.46 -2.95 9.49
N ASP A 225 8.91 -4.18 9.74
CA ASP A 225 10.26 -4.44 10.27
C ASP A 225 11.34 -3.96 9.29
N GLU A 226 11.16 -4.18 7.98
CA GLU A 226 12.09 -3.70 6.95
C GLU A 226 12.16 -2.16 6.91
N VAL A 227 11.01 -1.48 7.02
CA VAL A 227 11.00 -0.02 7.22
C VAL A 227 11.82 0.34 8.46
N GLY A 228 11.57 -0.33 9.58
CA GLY A 228 12.29 -0.06 10.82
C GLY A 228 13.81 -0.21 10.69
N ARG A 229 14.27 -1.27 10.02
CA ARG A 229 15.70 -1.50 9.76
C ARG A 229 16.28 -0.45 8.82
N CYS A 230 15.56 -0.10 7.76
CA CYS A 230 15.99 0.94 6.83
C CYS A 230 16.13 2.30 7.51
N LEU A 231 15.15 2.68 8.35
CA LEU A 231 15.21 3.93 9.12
C LEU A 231 16.36 3.93 10.12
N ARG A 232 16.53 2.84 10.89
CA ARG A 232 17.64 2.66 11.82
C ARG A 232 19.00 2.83 11.12
N ASP A 233 19.13 2.26 9.93
CA ASP A 233 20.37 2.23 9.15
C ASP A 233 20.55 3.48 8.25
N GLY A 234 19.62 4.45 8.31
CA GLY A 234 19.69 5.70 7.54
C GLY A 234 19.49 5.54 6.03
N LYS A 235 18.83 4.46 5.60
CA LYS A 235 18.53 4.18 4.18
C LYS A 235 17.33 4.99 3.69
N LYS A 236 17.29 5.24 2.38
CA LYS A 236 16.17 5.93 1.70
C LYS A 236 15.17 4.99 1.04
N GLU A 237 15.59 3.76 0.79
CA GLU A 237 14.79 2.72 0.14
C GLU A 237 15.19 1.36 0.71
N SER A 238 14.33 0.36 0.51
CA SER A 238 14.65 -1.01 0.89
C SER A 238 15.64 -1.60 -0.10
N GLY A 239 16.57 -2.42 0.41
CA GLY A 239 17.42 -3.23 -0.48
C GLY A 239 16.66 -4.38 -1.15
N GLY A 240 15.53 -4.79 -0.58
CA GLY A 240 14.66 -5.84 -1.13
C GLY A 240 13.74 -5.33 -2.24
N LEU A 241 13.30 -4.07 -2.15
CA LEU A 241 12.48 -3.39 -3.16
C LEU A 241 13.03 -1.98 -3.35
N ASP A 242 13.90 -1.83 -4.35
CA ASP A 242 14.41 -0.51 -4.73
C ASP A 242 13.35 0.27 -5.51
N TRP A 243 13.49 1.59 -5.58
CA TRP A 243 12.56 2.43 -6.31
C TRP A 243 12.49 2.07 -7.80
N ARG A 244 13.58 1.55 -8.37
CA ARG A 244 13.62 1.15 -9.78
C ARG A 244 12.67 -0.01 -10.06
N GLU A 245 12.52 -0.96 -9.14
CA GLU A 245 11.57 -2.06 -9.31
C GLU A 245 10.12 -1.54 -9.36
N SER A 246 9.74 -0.68 -8.42
CA SER A 246 8.43 -0.03 -8.44
C SER A 246 8.21 0.78 -9.73
N GLU A 247 9.22 1.49 -10.22
CA GLU A 247 9.13 2.17 -11.53
C GLU A 247 8.88 1.21 -12.68
N VAL A 248 9.61 0.09 -12.76
CA VAL A 248 9.44 -0.92 -13.82
C VAL A 248 8.05 -1.53 -13.77
N ILE A 249 7.53 -1.83 -12.58
CA ILE A 249 6.15 -2.31 -12.41
C ILE A 249 5.17 -1.28 -12.97
N MET A 250 5.36 0.00 -12.65
CA MET A 250 4.51 1.07 -13.18
C MET A 250 4.66 1.27 -14.69
N GLU A 251 5.85 1.12 -15.26
CA GLU A 251 6.08 1.14 -16.72
C GLU A 251 5.31 0.02 -17.42
N VAL A 252 5.32 -1.19 -16.84
CA VAL A 252 4.53 -2.34 -17.33
C VAL A 252 3.04 -2.03 -17.25
N MET A 253 2.55 -1.52 -16.12
CA MET A 253 1.14 -1.20 -15.94
C MET A 253 0.68 -0.09 -16.89
N ASP A 254 1.48 0.94 -17.13
CA ASP A 254 1.20 2.00 -18.10
C ASP A 254 1.10 1.46 -19.52
N GLU A 255 2.00 0.54 -19.91
CA GLU A 255 1.95 -0.10 -21.21
C GLU A 255 0.70 -0.97 -21.39
N VAL A 256 0.29 -1.71 -20.35
CA VAL A 256 -0.99 -2.46 -20.35
C VAL A 256 -2.18 -1.51 -20.53
N ARG A 257 -2.23 -0.40 -19.77
CA ARG A 257 -3.31 0.60 -19.90
C ARG A 257 -3.33 1.22 -21.30
N ARG A 258 -2.15 1.52 -21.87
CA ARG A 258 -2.00 2.07 -23.23
C ARG A 258 -2.54 1.10 -24.27
N GLN A 259 -2.16 -0.18 -24.22
CA GLN A 259 -2.66 -1.22 -25.14
C GLN A 259 -4.17 -1.43 -24.99
N GLY A 260 -4.72 -1.32 -23.77
CA GLY A 260 -6.16 -1.39 -23.50
C GLY A 260 -6.93 -0.09 -23.76
N GLY A 261 -6.27 1.00 -24.13
CA GLY A 261 -6.89 2.32 -24.30
C GLY A 261 -7.64 2.79 -23.05
N LEU A 262 -7.12 2.51 -21.86
CA LEU A 262 -7.69 2.91 -20.57
C LEU A 262 -7.02 4.20 -20.09
N LYS A 263 -7.83 5.19 -19.68
CA LYS A 263 -7.38 6.48 -19.15
C LYS A 263 -8.20 6.85 -17.93
N TYR A 264 -7.57 7.44 -16.92
CA TYR A 264 -8.27 8.04 -15.79
C TYR A 264 -8.55 9.52 -16.05
N SER A 265 -9.27 10.18 -15.14
CA SER A 265 -9.44 11.63 -15.20
C SER A 265 -8.12 12.36 -14.97
N GLU A 266 -8.01 13.59 -15.47
CA GLU A 266 -6.82 14.42 -15.30
C GLU A 266 -6.47 14.64 -13.81
N GLU A 267 -7.47 14.79 -12.95
CA GLU A 267 -7.30 14.89 -11.49
C GLU A 267 -6.56 13.68 -10.90
N ILE A 268 -6.83 12.47 -11.42
CA ILE A 268 -6.24 11.23 -10.94
C ILE A 268 -4.88 10.97 -11.59
N GLU A 269 -4.71 11.29 -12.88
CA GLU A 269 -3.45 11.05 -13.61
C GLU A 269 -2.37 12.11 -13.35
N SER A 270 -2.74 13.30 -12.88
CA SER A 270 -1.81 14.40 -12.62
C SER A 270 -0.69 13.99 -11.67
N ASP A 271 0.56 14.28 -12.04
CA ASP A 271 1.75 14.18 -11.21
C ASP A 271 2.11 15.54 -10.57
N ILE A 272 1.17 16.48 -10.59
CA ILE A 272 1.28 17.78 -9.92
C ILE A 272 0.59 17.69 -8.57
N PHE A 273 1.36 17.97 -7.52
CA PHE A 273 0.84 18.07 -6.17
C PHE A 273 -0.07 19.28 -6.00
N ASP A 274 -1.26 19.05 -5.46
CA ASP A 274 -2.17 20.10 -5.02
C ASP A 274 -2.59 19.82 -3.57
N GLU A 275 -2.11 20.66 -2.66
CA GLU A 275 -2.42 20.58 -1.23
C GLU A 275 -3.93 20.65 -0.96
N LYS A 276 -4.68 21.36 -1.82
CA LYS A 276 -6.14 21.53 -1.71
C LYS A 276 -6.93 20.50 -2.51
N SER A 277 -6.27 19.52 -3.13
CA SER A 277 -6.94 18.46 -3.87
C SER A 277 -7.93 17.73 -2.97
N GLY A 278 -9.11 17.40 -3.50
CA GLY A 278 -10.09 16.57 -2.80
C GLY A 278 -9.55 15.17 -2.47
N LEU A 279 -8.48 14.74 -3.16
CA LEU A 279 -7.76 13.49 -2.89
C LEU A 279 -6.96 13.52 -1.57
N ASN A 280 -6.73 14.70 -0.98
CA ASN A 280 -6.13 14.86 0.36
C ASN A 280 -7.16 14.88 1.49
N GLY A 281 -8.41 14.49 1.19
CA GLY A 281 -9.53 14.58 2.12
C GLY A 281 -10.23 15.93 2.05
N ARG A 282 -11.28 16.08 2.87
CA ARG A 282 -11.97 17.37 2.98
C ARG A 282 -11.16 18.25 3.94
N ALA A 283 -10.78 19.44 3.49
CA ALA A 283 -10.26 20.50 4.37
C ALA A 283 -11.33 20.92 5.39
#